data_AF-A0A8T6P884-F1
#
_entry.id   AF-A0A8T6P884-F1
#
_cell.length_a   1.000
_cell.length_b   1.000
_cell.length_c   1.000
_cell.angle_alpha   90.00
_cell.angle_beta   90.00
_cell.angle_gamma   90.00
#
_symmetry.space_group_name_H-M   'P 1'
#
loop_
_entity.id
_entity.type
_entity.pdbx_description
1 polymer ?
#
loop_
_entity_poly.entity_id
_entity_poly.type
_entity_poly.pdbx_seq_one_letter_code
_entity_poly.pdbx_strand_id
1 'polypeptide(L)'
;MYAITLPLMTVVGLLAAGLTYWVASRMLVRPWHKGISDPNSEIEKDISDLKVPLPSSAGRIAKEIERLGFTPFGISETDVGGQIGRAWYYANPEGTIFAEIIDYMSSGALQFSAIFPDDSLIEVSFPIGENITTPTYIARFTREGVQQAFNIMQKLVTEQRQQKQITPRQMNDMVTILAWEPIWRSRYRPIKYRAPQRRGIITGLFAALAVGSAAAGLVVAVIEVFPNPDEVTAIATTLGLSVMGAGIVFAGATMAMVRLIMHHAGQ
;
A
#
# COMPACT_ATOMS: atom_id res chain seq x y z
N MET A 1 52.60 4.46 -2.37
CA MET A 1 51.65 5.48 -2.88
C MET A 1 50.23 4.86 -2.90
N TYR A 2 49.69 4.46 -1.75
CA TYR A 2 48.41 3.72 -1.64
C TYR A 2 47.49 4.19 -0.48
N ALA A 3 47.76 5.35 0.12
CA ALA A 3 47.05 5.81 1.32
C ALA A 3 45.63 6.39 1.06
N ILE A 4 45.18 6.48 -0.19
CA ILE A 4 43.96 7.23 -0.57
C ILE A 4 42.77 6.31 -0.92
N THR A 5 43.00 5.02 -1.19
CA THR A 5 41.93 4.11 -1.67
C THR A 5 41.07 3.52 -0.55
N LEU A 6 41.62 3.30 0.65
CA LEU A 6 40.87 2.81 1.82
C LEU A 6 39.73 3.73 2.28
N PRO A 7 39.93 5.05 2.47
CA PRO A 7 38.86 5.93 2.95
C PRO A 7 37.73 6.07 1.93
N LEU A 8 38.02 5.98 0.63
CA LEU A 8 37.00 6.08 -0.41
C LEU A 8 36.02 4.90 -0.37
N MET A 9 36.53 3.68 -0.16
CA MET A 9 35.70 2.46 -0.08
C MET A 9 34.80 2.45 1.15
N THR A 10 35.30 2.91 2.31
CA THR A 10 34.50 3.04 3.53
C THR A 10 33.39 4.08 3.37
N VAL A 11 33.69 5.21 2.72
CA VAL A 11 32.69 6.25 2.42
C VAL A 11 31.61 5.72 1.48
N VAL A 12 31.97 4.97 0.43
CA VAL A 12 30.98 4.37 -0.49
C VAL A 12 30.08 3.35 0.23
N GLY A 13 30.64 2.51 1.10
CA GLY A 13 29.86 1.56 1.89
C GLY A 13 28.88 2.23 2.86
N LEU A 14 29.31 3.29 3.55
CA LEU A 14 28.46 4.08 4.45
C LEU A 14 27.35 4.83 3.69
N LEU A 15 27.65 5.36 2.51
CA LEU A 15 26.65 6.01 1.65
C LEU A 15 25.62 5.01 1.12
N ALA A 16 26.04 3.81 0.73
CA ALA A 16 25.14 2.75 0.31
C ALA A 16 24.23 2.29 1.46
N ALA A 17 24.78 2.04 2.65
CA ALA A 17 24.01 1.66 3.83
C ALA A 17 23.04 2.77 4.27
N GLY A 18 23.51 4.03 4.26
CA GLY A 18 22.68 5.20 4.55
C GLY A 18 21.55 5.38 3.55
N LEU A 19 21.81 5.18 2.25
CA LEU A 19 20.81 5.23 1.19
C LEU A 19 19.80 4.08 1.32
N THR A 20 20.25 2.85 1.60
CA THR A 20 19.36 1.71 1.84
C THR A 20 18.48 1.94 3.07
N TYR A 21 19.06 2.43 4.18
CA TYR A 21 18.29 2.78 5.37
C TYR A 21 17.30 3.92 5.10
N TRP A 22 17.70 4.94 4.34
CA TRP A 22 16.83 6.05 3.97
C TRP A 22 15.68 5.61 3.06
N VAL A 23 15.95 4.77 2.05
CA VAL A 23 14.92 4.19 1.17
C VAL A 23 14.00 3.27 1.97
N ALA A 24 14.55 2.38 2.81
CA ALA A 24 13.76 1.47 3.64
C ALA A 24 12.90 2.23 4.65
N SER A 25 13.43 3.25 5.34
CA SER A 25 12.66 4.08 6.28
C SER A 25 11.58 4.89 5.57
N ARG A 26 11.83 5.42 4.37
CA ARG A 26 10.81 6.12 3.59
C ARG A 26 9.73 5.20 3.02
N MET A 27 10.08 3.95 2.71
CA MET A 27 9.14 2.95 2.18
C MET A 27 8.36 2.21 3.29
N LEU A 28 8.96 1.98 4.46
CA LEU A 28 8.36 1.23 5.58
C LEU A 28 7.69 2.14 6.63
N VAL A 29 8.06 3.41 6.75
CA VAL A 29 7.59 4.34 7.82
C VAL A 29 6.63 5.41 7.29
N ARG A 30 6.12 5.29 6.05
CA ARG A 30 4.94 6.09 5.67
C ARG A 30 3.76 5.73 6.59
N PRO A 31 2.83 6.65 6.90
CA PRO A 31 1.87 6.59 8.03
C PRO A 31 0.86 5.43 8.03
N TRP A 32 1.01 4.47 7.11
CA TRP A 32 0.13 3.33 6.90
C TRP A 32 -0.08 2.49 8.16
N HIS A 33 0.86 2.47 9.10
CA HIS A 33 0.72 1.69 10.33
C HIS A 33 -0.19 2.31 11.40
N LYS A 34 -0.36 3.64 11.44
CA LYS A 34 -1.21 4.26 12.49
C LYS A 34 -2.69 4.08 12.23
N GLY A 35 -3.13 4.12 10.98
CA GLY A 35 -4.52 3.83 10.64
C GLY A 35 -4.91 2.35 10.80
N ILE A 36 -3.97 1.44 10.53
CA ILE A 36 -4.23 -0.01 10.52
C ILE A 36 -4.27 -0.61 11.94
N SER A 37 -3.65 0.03 12.94
CA SER A 37 -3.47 -0.55 14.27
C SER A 37 -4.68 -0.40 15.20
N ASP A 38 -5.59 0.54 14.94
CA ASP A 38 -6.89 0.57 15.61
C ASP A 38 -7.98 0.89 14.57
N PRO A 39 -8.70 -0.12 14.05
CA PRO A 39 -9.76 0.07 13.07
C PRO A 39 -10.93 0.94 13.60
N ASN A 40 -10.99 1.19 14.91
CA ASN A 40 -11.97 2.08 15.54
C ASN A 40 -11.46 3.52 15.72
N SER A 41 -10.18 3.79 15.48
CA SER A 41 -9.59 5.13 15.64
C SER A 41 -9.91 6.07 14.49
N GLU A 42 -10.17 5.51 13.31
CA GLU A 42 -10.70 6.23 12.16
C GLU A 42 -12.22 6.29 12.35
N ILE A 43 -12.86 7.43 12.13
CA ILE A 43 -14.34 7.51 12.10
C ILE A 43 -14.67 8.19 10.80
N GLU A 44 -15.32 7.45 9.90
CA GLU A 44 -15.85 8.02 8.68
C GLU A 44 -17.12 8.80 9.01
N LYS A 45 -17.20 10.04 8.53
CA LYS A 45 -18.30 10.96 8.83
C LYS A 45 -18.90 11.49 7.55
N ASP A 46 -20.22 11.58 7.51
CA ASP A 46 -20.92 12.31 6.45
C ASP A 46 -20.65 13.82 6.60
N ILE A 47 -20.13 14.42 5.55
CA ILE A 47 -19.91 15.87 5.44
C ILE A 47 -20.60 16.46 4.21
N SER A 48 -21.60 15.77 3.66
CA SER A 48 -22.33 16.17 2.46
C SER A 48 -22.95 17.58 2.60
N ASP A 49 -23.42 17.93 3.79
CA ASP A 49 -23.99 19.25 4.11
C ASP A 49 -23.00 20.41 3.95
N LEU A 50 -21.69 20.12 4.08
CA LEU A 50 -20.64 21.12 3.93
C LEU A 50 -20.36 21.48 2.47
N LYS A 51 -20.91 20.73 1.50
CA LYS A 51 -20.78 20.95 0.05
C LYS A 51 -19.33 21.18 -0.39
N VAL A 52 -18.41 20.38 0.17
CA VAL A 52 -16.98 20.47 -0.15
C VAL A 52 -16.77 20.17 -1.63
N PRO A 53 -16.18 21.10 -2.40
CA PRO A 53 -15.99 20.89 -3.83
C PRO A 53 -15.00 19.75 -4.07
N LEU A 54 -15.25 18.98 -5.12
CA LEU A 54 -14.30 18.00 -5.62
C LEU A 54 -12.98 18.70 -5.99
N PRO A 55 -11.81 18.14 -5.62
CA PRO A 55 -10.52 18.72 -6.00
C PRO A 55 -10.37 18.77 -7.53
N SER A 56 -9.71 19.82 -8.02
CA SER A 56 -9.57 20.07 -9.46
C SER A 56 -8.89 18.92 -10.21
N SER A 57 -7.96 18.22 -9.54
CA SER A 57 -7.29 17.03 -10.05
C SER A 57 -8.25 15.88 -10.38
N ALA A 58 -9.35 15.75 -9.63
CA ALA A 58 -10.34 14.70 -9.81
C ALA A 58 -11.49 15.09 -10.76
N GLY A 59 -11.55 16.36 -11.21
CA GLY A 59 -12.64 16.86 -12.05
C GLY A 59 -12.83 16.11 -13.37
N ARG A 60 -11.75 15.57 -13.95
CA ARG A 60 -11.86 14.72 -15.15
C ARG A 60 -12.54 13.38 -14.85
N ILE A 61 -12.16 12.74 -13.75
CA ILE A 61 -12.71 11.45 -13.32
C ILE A 61 -14.21 11.59 -13.05
N ALA A 62 -14.62 12.61 -12.30
CA ALA A 62 -16.03 12.87 -12.02
C ALA A 62 -16.86 13.06 -13.29
N LYS A 63 -16.38 13.86 -14.25
CA LYS A 63 -17.07 14.04 -15.54
C LYS A 63 -17.20 12.74 -16.33
N GLU A 64 -16.20 11.87 -16.30
CA GLU A 64 -16.27 10.56 -16.95
C GLU A 64 -17.28 9.65 -16.27
N ILE A 65 -17.35 9.65 -14.93
CA ILE A 65 -18.35 8.90 -14.14
C ILE A 65 -19.77 9.41 -14.40
N GLU A 66 -19.99 10.72 -14.40
CA GLU A 66 -21.29 11.32 -14.71
C GLU A 66 -21.77 10.97 -16.13
N ARG A 67 -20.86 10.90 -17.10
CA ARG A 67 -21.17 10.43 -18.46
C ARG A 67 -21.57 8.96 -18.53
N LEU A 68 -21.13 8.14 -17.57
CA LEU A 68 -21.59 6.75 -17.41
C LEU A 68 -22.99 6.65 -16.77
N GLY A 69 -23.61 7.79 -16.43
CA GLY A 69 -24.94 7.85 -15.82
C GLY A 69 -24.93 7.80 -14.30
N PHE A 70 -23.76 7.88 -13.67
CA PHE A 70 -23.66 7.95 -12.22
C PHE A 70 -24.03 9.35 -11.72
N THR A 71 -24.65 9.42 -10.54
CA THR A 71 -25.08 10.66 -9.91
C THR A 71 -24.41 10.84 -8.55
N PRO A 72 -23.92 12.06 -8.21
CA PRO A 72 -23.34 12.31 -6.90
C PRO A 72 -24.41 12.25 -5.82
N PHE A 73 -24.13 11.60 -4.69
CA PHE A 73 -25.08 11.50 -3.58
C PHE A 73 -24.49 11.84 -2.21
N GLY A 74 -23.17 11.90 -2.05
CA GLY A 74 -22.60 12.27 -0.75
C GLY A 74 -21.09 12.44 -0.72
N ILE A 75 -20.61 12.88 0.42
CA ILE A 75 -19.20 13.15 0.71
C ILE A 75 -18.90 12.61 2.11
N SER A 76 -17.82 11.84 2.25
CA SER A 76 -17.30 11.46 3.56
C SER A 76 -15.94 12.08 3.86
N GLU A 77 -15.68 12.21 5.15
CA GLU A 77 -14.39 12.60 5.71
C GLU A 77 -13.92 11.51 6.68
N THR A 78 -12.67 11.10 6.53
CA THR A 78 -12.01 10.12 7.39
C THR A 78 -10.69 10.69 7.88
N ASP A 79 -10.50 10.71 9.20
CA ASP A 79 -9.22 11.08 9.82
C ASP A 79 -8.33 9.83 9.92
N VAL A 80 -7.25 9.80 9.13
CA VAL A 80 -6.25 8.73 9.16
C VAL A 80 -4.98 9.26 9.83
N GLY A 81 -4.93 9.13 11.16
CA GLY A 81 -3.73 9.47 11.94
C GLY A 81 -3.34 10.95 11.88
N GLY A 82 -4.33 11.85 11.90
CA GLY A 82 -4.18 13.30 11.81
C GLY A 82 -4.16 13.83 10.37
N GLN A 83 -4.35 12.96 9.38
CA GLN A 83 -4.52 13.36 7.98
C GLN A 83 -5.98 13.18 7.57
N ILE A 84 -6.63 14.29 7.26
CA ILE A 84 -8.00 14.31 6.79
C ILE A 84 -8.03 13.86 5.34
N GLY A 85 -8.59 12.67 5.11
CA GLY A 85 -8.95 12.15 3.79
C GLY A 85 -10.43 12.44 3.49
N ARG A 86 -10.74 12.69 2.22
CA ARG A 86 -12.12 12.89 1.75
C ARG A 86 -12.43 12.01 0.57
N ALA A 87 -13.68 11.57 0.52
CA ALA A 87 -14.21 10.76 -0.54
C ALA A 87 -15.55 11.33 -1.05
N TRP A 88 -15.72 11.35 -2.37
CA TRP A 88 -16.96 11.77 -3.03
C TRP A 88 -17.63 10.55 -3.63
N TYR A 89 -18.91 10.35 -3.29
CA TYR A 89 -19.66 9.16 -3.66
C TYR A 89 -20.67 9.46 -4.76
N TYR A 90 -20.71 8.53 -5.71
CA TYR A 90 -21.62 8.52 -6.84
C TYR A 90 -22.29 7.16 -6.94
N ALA A 91 -23.54 7.08 -7.37
CA ALA A 91 -24.25 5.82 -7.59
C ALA A 91 -24.72 5.72 -9.04
N ASN A 92 -24.70 4.51 -9.60
CA ASN A 92 -25.37 4.24 -10.87
C ASN A 92 -26.90 4.39 -10.72
N PRO A 93 -27.67 4.48 -11.82
CA PRO A 93 -29.12 4.67 -11.77
C PRO A 93 -29.86 3.63 -10.92
N GLU A 94 -29.38 2.39 -10.90
CA GLU A 94 -29.97 1.30 -10.13
C GLU A 94 -29.54 1.29 -8.65
N GLY A 95 -28.55 2.10 -8.27
CA GLY A 95 -27.93 2.13 -6.94
C GLY A 95 -27.15 0.86 -6.56
N THR A 96 -26.91 -0.05 -7.49
CA THR A 96 -26.26 -1.37 -7.23
C THR A 96 -24.75 -1.33 -7.34
N ILE A 97 -24.21 -0.30 -7.98
CA ILE A 97 -22.77 -0.01 -8.08
C ILE A 97 -22.60 1.44 -7.65
N PHE A 98 -21.78 1.65 -6.64
CA PHE A 98 -21.34 2.99 -6.28
C PHE A 98 -19.88 3.20 -6.67
N ALA A 99 -19.53 4.45 -6.87
CA ALA A 99 -18.20 4.90 -7.20
C ALA A 99 -17.74 5.88 -6.14
N GLU A 100 -16.50 5.71 -5.68
CA GLU A 100 -15.85 6.55 -4.70
C GLU A 100 -14.65 7.23 -5.38
N ILE A 101 -14.61 8.55 -5.34
CA ILE A 101 -13.44 9.32 -5.74
C ILE A 101 -12.71 9.75 -4.48
N ILE A 102 -11.46 9.32 -4.32
CA ILE A 102 -10.63 9.63 -3.15
C ILE A 102 -9.58 10.65 -3.55
N ASP A 103 -9.39 11.69 -2.73
CA ASP A 103 -8.26 12.61 -2.88
C ASP A 103 -6.96 11.94 -2.41
N TYR A 104 -6.31 11.22 -3.32
CA TYR A 104 -5.04 10.55 -3.07
C TYR A 104 -3.90 11.18 -3.89
N MET A 105 -2.89 11.71 -3.19
CA MET A 105 -1.63 12.22 -3.75
C MET A 105 -1.81 13.13 -4.99
N SER A 106 -2.81 14.02 -4.96
CA SER A 106 -3.04 15.06 -5.96
C SER A 106 -3.45 14.57 -7.37
N SER A 107 -3.67 13.27 -7.60
CA SER A 107 -4.10 12.75 -8.91
C SER A 107 -5.54 12.23 -8.94
N GLY A 108 -6.20 12.13 -7.79
CA GLY A 108 -7.49 11.46 -7.66
C GLY A 108 -7.37 9.95 -7.90
N ALA A 109 -8.07 9.15 -7.09
CA ALA A 109 -8.26 7.73 -7.33
C ALA A 109 -9.76 7.45 -7.39
N LEU A 110 -10.15 6.51 -8.22
CA LEU A 110 -11.51 6.04 -8.37
C LEU A 110 -11.60 4.58 -7.92
N GLN A 111 -12.66 4.25 -7.21
CA GLN A 111 -13.04 2.88 -6.92
C GLN A 111 -14.53 2.68 -7.18
N PHE A 112 -14.86 1.73 -8.05
CA PHE A 112 -16.21 1.17 -8.11
C PHE A 112 -16.34 0.06 -7.09
N SER A 113 -17.50 -0.02 -6.44
CA SER A 113 -17.82 -1.04 -5.43
C SER A 113 -19.23 -1.59 -5.62
N ALA A 114 -19.41 -2.88 -5.38
CA ALA A 114 -20.70 -3.56 -5.39
C ALA A 114 -20.74 -4.57 -4.24
N ILE A 115 -21.74 -4.46 -3.38
CA ILE A 115 -21.90 -5.24 -2.16
C ILE A 115 -23.10 -6.15 -2.31
N PHE A 116 -22.95 -7.42 -1.93
CA PHE A 116 -23.99 -8.43 -2.06
C PHE A 116 -24.67 -8.76 -0.72
N PRO A 117 -25.87 -9.38 -0.74
CA PRO A 117 -26.59 -9.79 0.47
C PRO A 117 -25.81 -10.71 1.42
N ASP A 118 -24.89 -11.52 0.89
CA ASP A 118 -23.99 -12.39 1.67
C ASP A 118 -22.73 -11.66 2.18
N ASP A 119 -22.76 -10.33 2.19
CA ASP A 119 -21.64 -9.42 2.44
C ASP A 119 -20.48 -9.55 1.44
N SER A 120 -20.56 -10.35 0.37
CA SER A 120 -19.46 -10.40 -0.59
C SER A 120 -19.28 -9.07 -1.32
N LEU A 121 -18.03 -8.72 -1.60
CA LEU A 121 -17.64 -7.42 -2.12
C LEU A 121 -16.84 -7.56 -3.41
N ILE A 122 -17.24 -6.80 -4.43
CA ILE A 122 -16.44 -6.59 -5.63
C ILE A 122 -15.98 -5.13 -5.63
N GLU A 123 -14.69 -4.91 -5.88
CA GLU A 123 -14.09 -3.60 -6.06
C GLU A 123 -13.30 -3.53 -7.37
N VAL A 124 -13.41 -2.42 -8.10
CA VAL A 124 -12.56 -2.14 -9.27
C VAL A 124 -12.00 -0.73 -9.16
N SER A 125 -10.68 -0.63 -9.05
CA SER A 125 -9.98 0.65 -8.84
C SER A 125 -9.27 1.17 -10.11
N PHE A 126 -9.15 2.49 -10.21
CA PHE A 126 -8.41 3.21 -11.25
C PHE A 126 -7.72 4.45 -10.64
N PRO A 127 -6.48 4.80 -11.03
CA PRO A 127 -5.54 4.04 -11.84
C PRO A 127 -4.67 3.07 -11.02
N ILE A 128 -4.88 3.04 -9.70
CA ILE A 128 -4.08 2.28 -8.73
C ILE A 128 -4.95 1.29 -7.96
N GLY A 129 -4.37 0.15 -7.61
CA GLY A 129 -5.05 -0.88 -6.85
C GLY A 129 -4.31 -2.21 -6.96
N GLU A 130 -4.96 -3.28 -6.52
CA GLU A 130 -4.43 -4.64 -6.58
C GLU A 130 -5.45 -5.62 -7.12
N ASN A 131 -4.96 -6.73 -7.69
CA ASN A 131 -5.79 -7.84 -8.11
C ASN A 131 -5.84 -8.88 -6.98
N ILE A 132 -7.00 -9.03 -6.36
CA ILE A 132 -7.26 -9.96 -5.25
C ILE A 132 -8.46 -10.81 -5.61
N THR A 133 -8.38 -12.12 -5.37
CA THR A 133 -9.52 -13.03 -5.54
C THR A 133 -9.61 -13.93 -4.32
N THR A 134 -10.70 -13.80 -3.58
CA THR A 134 -11.06 -14.64 -2.44
C THR A 134 -12.56 -14.96 -2.51
N PRO A 135 -13.09 -15.96 -1.78
CA PRO A 135 -14.51 -16.33 -1.88
C PRO A 135 -15.51 -15.21 -1.58
N THR A 136 -15.12 -14.24 -0.75
CA THR A 136 -15.98 -13.12 -0.32
C THR A 136 -15.52 -11.76 -0.84
N TYR A 137 -14.36 -11.69 -1.49
CA TYR A 137 -13.79 -10.41 -1.94
C TYR A 137 -13.01 -10.54 -3.24
N ILE A 138 -13.42 -9.76 -4.24
CA ILE A 138 -12.77 -9.66 -5.54
C ILE A 138 -12.37 -8.20 -5.73
N ALA A 139 -11.07 -7.95 -5.85
CA ALA A 139 -10.55 -6.64 -6.24
C ALA A 139 -9.87 -6.76 -7.61
N ARG A 140 -10.11 -5.80 -8.49
CA ARG A 140 -9.35 -5.60 -9.72
C ARG A 140 -8.88 -4.16 -9.82
N PHE A 141 -7.86 -3.92 -10.62
CA PHE A 141 -7.52 -2.56 -11.03
C PHE A 141 -7.23 -2.50 -12.52
N THR A 142 -7.38 -1.31 -13.10
CA THR A 142 -6.95 -1.01 -14.46
C THR A 142 -6.31 0.37 -14.52
N ARG A 143 -5.44 0.57 -15.51
CA ARG A 143 -4.83 1.87 -15.84
C ARG A 143 -5.38 2.48 -17.14
N GLU A 144 -6.28 1.77 -17.81
CA GLU A 144 -6.74 2.13 -19.16
C GLU A 144 -7.77 3.26 -19.16
N GLY A 145 -8.50 3.46 -18.06
CA GLY A 145 -9.46 4.56 -17.90
C GLY A 145 -10.67 4.21 -17.06
N VAL A 146 -11.52 5.20 -16.80
CA VAL A 146 -12.77 5.07 -16.02
C VAL A 146 -13.76 4.13 -16.72
N GLN A 147 -13.95 4.27 -18.03
CA GLN A 147 -14.85 3.40 -18.80
C GLN A 147 -14.45 1.93 -18.70
N GLN A 148 -13.16 1.63 -18.84
CA GLN A 148 -12.68 0.25 -18.77
C GLN A 148 -12.86 -0.32 -17.35
N ALA A 149 -12.59 0.47 -16.32
CA ALA A 149 -12.83 0.07 -14.93
C ALA A 149 -14.31 -0.28 -14.71
N PHE A 150 -15.22 0.53 -15.26
CA PHE A 150 -16.66 0.26 -15.18
C PHE A 150 -17.08 -1.00 -15.96
N ASN A 151 -16.55 -1.20 -17.18
CA ASN A 151 -16.83 -2.41 -17.96
C ASN A 151 -16.39 -3.69 -17.22
N ILE A 152 -15.21 -3.66 -16.59
CA ILE A 152 -14.71 -4.76 -15.75
C ILE A 152 -15.66 -4.99 -14.57
N MET A 153 -16.09 -3.91 -13.91
CA MET A 153 -17.02 -4.00 -12.78
C MET A 153 -18.35 -4.64 -13.18
N GLN A 154 -18.97 -4.18 -14.26
CA GLN A 154 -20.23 -4.73 -14.77
C GLN A 154 -20.11 -6.22 -15.11
N LYS A 155 -18.99 -6.62 -15.72
CA LYS A 155 -18.70 -8.03 -16.01
C LYS A 155 -18.64 -8.86 -14.73
N LEU A 156 -17.85 -8.45 -13.74
CA LEU A 156 -17.69 -9.17 -12.47
C LEU A 156 -19.01 -9.25 -11.68
N VAL A 157 -19.77 -8.17 -11.63
CA VAL A 157 -21.09 -8.15 -11.00
C VAL A 157 -22.03 -9.13 -11.70
N THR A 158 -22.05 -9.13 -13.04
CA THR A 158 -22.90 -10.07 -13.81
C THR A 158 -22.51 -11.53 -13.54
N GLU A 159 -21.22 -11.84 -13.55
CA GLU A 159 -20.71 -13.18 -13.25
C GLU A 159 -21.11 -13.63 -11.83
N GLN A 160 -20.92 -12.77 -10.82
CA GLN A 160 -21.30 -13.07 -9.43
C GLN A 160 -22.82 -13.29 -9.30
N ARG A 161 -23.64 -12.45 -9.96
CA ARG A 161 -25.11 -12.60 -9.97
C ARG A 161 -25.53 -13.95 -10.57
N GLN A 162 -24.90 -14.36 -11.67
CA GLN A 162 -25.19 -15.64 -12.32
C GLN A 162 -24.77 -16.84 -11.46
N GLN A 163 -23.60 -16.76 -10.83
CA GLN A 163 -23.06 -17.86 -10.02
C GLN A 163 -23.82 -18.07 -8.71
N LYS A 164 -24.20 -16.98 -8.04
CA LYS A 164 -24.81 -17.03 -6.70
C LYS A 164 -26.32 -16.77 -6.69
N GLN A 165 -26.92 -16.39 -7.82
CA GLN A 165 -28.34 -16.04 -7.93
C GLN A 165 -28.79 -14.93 -6.97
N ILE A 166 -27.89 -14.00 -6.63
CA ILE A 166 -28.14 -12.85 -5.75
C ILE A 166 -27.87 -11.55 -6.50
N THR A 167 -28.57 -10.46 -6.13
CA THR A 167 -28.38 -9.13 -6.72
C THR A 167 -27.69 -8.22 -5.71
N PRO A 168 -26.81 -7.27 -6.13
CA PRO A 168 -26.20 -6.33 -5.21
C PRO A 168 -27.22 -5.53 -4.40
N ARG A 169 -26.84 -5.15 -3.18
CA ARG A 169 -27.57 -4.21 -2.34
C ARG A 169 -27.61 -2.83 -3.00
N GLN A 170 -28.65 -2.06 -2.69
CA GLN A 170 -28.68 -0.65 -3.06
C GLN A 170 -27.81 0.15 -2.09
N MET A 171 -26.91 0.96 -2.65
CA MET A 171 -25.91 1.79 -1.97
C MET A 171 -25.93 3.18 -2.58
N ASN A 172 -27.04 3.90 -2.42
CA ASN A 172 -27.30 5.19 -3.06
C ASN A 172 -27.48 6.35 -2.07
N ASP A 173 -27.12 6.14 -0.81
CA ASP A 173 -27.18 7.13 0.25
C ASP A 173 -26.03 6.94 1.26
N MET A 174 -25.67 8.02 1.96
CA MET A 174 -24.57 8.01 2.92
C MET A 174 -24.86 7.20 4.18
N VAL A 175 -26.12 7.06 4.59
CA VAL A 175 -26.47 6.26 5.78
C VAL A 175 -26.11 4.80 5.53
N THR A 176 -26.43 4.29 4.35
CA THR A 176 -26.12 2.92 3.95
C THR A 176 -24.60 2.71 3.78
N ILE A 177 -23.88 3.69 3.20
CA ILE A 177 -22.41 3.64 3.08
C ILE A 177 -21.74 3.60 4.46
N LEU A 178 -22.15 4.48 5.37
CA LEU A 178 -21.57 4.54 6.72
C LEU A 178 -21.94 3.32 7.57
N ALA A 179 -23.12 2.72 7.37
CA ALA A 179 -23.47 1.46 8.01
C ALA A 179 -22.60 0.27 7.52
N TRP A 180 -22.14 0.33 6.26
CA TRP A 180 -21.26 -0.68 5.68
C TRP A 180 -19.80 -0.55 6.10
N GLU A 181 -19.34 0.68 6.36
CA GLU A 181 -17.93 0.97 6.63
C GLU A 181 -17.31 0.09 7.73
N PRO A 182 -17.95 -0.15 8.90
CA PRO A 182 -17.36 -1.00 9.94
C PRO A 182 -17.17 -2.45 9.49
N ILE A 183 -18.07 -2.94 8.62
CA ILE A 183 -17.97 -4.29 8.03
C ILE A 183 -16.79 -4.32 7.06
N TRP A 184 -16.64 -3.28 6.23
CA TRP A 184 -15.51 -3.16 5.33
C TRP A 184 -14.17 -3.12 6.06
N ARG A 185 -14.07 -2.33 7.13
CA ARG A 185 -12.85 -2.19 7.92
C ARG A 185 -12.46 -3.46 8.67
N SER A 186 -13.44 -4.18 9.22
CA SER A 186 -13.15 -5.43 9.94
C SER A 186 -12.80 -6.59 9.00
N ARG A 187 -13.45 -6.68 7.83
CA ARG A 187 -13.32 -7.86 6.94
C ARG A 187 -12.39 -7.64 5.75
N TYR A 188 -12.53 -6.54 5.03
CA TYR A 188 -11.91 -6.36 3.71
C TYR A 188 -10.64 -5.53 3.75
N ARG A 189 -10.57 -4.52 4.61
CA ARG A 189 -9.37 -3.72 4.83
C ARG A 189 -8.12 -4.57 5.12
N PRO A 190 -8.14 -5.57 6.02
CA PRO A 190 -6.97 -6.40 6.26
C PRO A 190 -6.56 -7.22 5.04
N ILE A 191 -7.53 -7.69 4.25
CA ILE A 191 -7.26 -8.47 3.03
C ILE A 191 -6.60 -7.57 1.98
N LYS A 192 -7.17 -6.38 1.74
CA LYS A 192 -6.70 -5.38 0.78
C LYS A 192 -5.29 -4.91 1.09
N TYR A 193 -4.95 -4.73 2.36
CA TYR A 193 -3.66 -4.17 2.77
C TYR A 193 -2.59 -5.18 3.21
N ARG A 194 -2.94 -6.46 3.44
CA ARG A 194 -1.94 -7.51 3.74
C ARG A 194 -1.02 -7.83 2.57
N ALA A 195 -1.52 -7.83 1.34
CA ALA A 195 -0.75 -8.21 0.16
C ALA A 195 0.39 -7.21 -0.19
N PRO A 196 0.18 -5.89 -0.23
CA PRO A 196 1.26 -4.93 -0.49
C PRO A 196 2.26 -4.90 0.68
N GLN A 197 1.81 -5.05 1.93
CA GLN A 197 2.70 -5.16 3.09
C GLN A 197 3.65 -6.36 2.97
N ARG A 198 3.14 -7.54 2.60
CA ARG A 198 3.98 -8.72 2.38
C ARG A 198 4.99 -8.51 1.27
N ARG A 199 4.58 -7.91 0.14
CA ARG A 199 5.50 -7.61 -0.97
C ARG A 199 6.58 -6.62 -0.56
N GLY A 200 6.22 -5.55 0.16
CA GLY A 200 7.19 -4.56 0.67
C GLY A 200 8.23 -5.19 1.61
N ILE A 201 7.79 -6.07 2.52
CA ILE A 201 8.69 -6.80 3.43
C ILE A 201 9.62 -7.72 2.64
N ILE A 202 9.10 -8.49 1.69
CA ILE A 202 9.89 -9.43 0.87
C ILE A 202 10.91 -8.67 0.01
N THR A 203 10.49 -7.61 -0.68
CA THR A 203 11.39 -6.78 -1.49
C THR A 203 12.45 -6.11 -0.62
N GLY A 204 12.08 -5.61 0.57
CA GLY A 204 13.04 -5.09 1.54
C GLY A 204 14.08 -6.13 1.98
N LEU A 205 13.64 -7.36 2.22
CA LEU A 205 14.52 -8.48 2.58
C LEU A 205 15.48 -8.84 1.43
N PHE A 206 14.98 -8.93 0.19
CA PHE A 206 15.83 -9.21 -0.98
C PHE A 206 16.83 -8.08 -1.25
N ALA A 207 16.41 -6.83 -1.12
CA ALA A 207 17.31 -5.68 -1.26
C ALA A 207 18.42 -5.73 -0.20
N ALA A 208 18.08 -6.07 1.05
CA ALA A 208 19.05 -6.23 2.11
C ALA A 208 20.05 -7.37 1.85
N LEU A 209 19.55 -8.54 1.38
CA LEU A 209 20.41 -9.67 0.99
C LEU A 209 21.33 -9.32 -0.18
N ALA A 210 20.84 -8.61 -1.20
CA ALA A 210 21.65 -8.19 -2.33
C ALA A 210 22.78 -7.24 -1.92
N VAL A 211 22.49 -6.27 -1.05
CA VAL A 211 23.50 -5.34 -0.49
C VAL A 211 24.52 -6.10 0.36
N GLY A 212 24.06 -7.04 1.21
CA GLY A 212 24.94 -7.88 2.03
C GLY A 212 25.90 -8.73 1.18
N SER A 213 25.39 -9.38 0.14
CA SER A 213 26.19 -10.20 -0.79
C SER A 213 27.20 -9.36 -1.58
N ALA A 214 26.82 -8.16 -2.04
CA ALA A 214 27.74 -7.26 -2.73
C ALA A 214 28.88 -6.79 -1.82
N ALA A 215 28.57 -6.48 -0.55
CA ALA A 215 29.59 -6.14 0.45
C ALA A 215 30.54 -7.32 0.72
N ALA A 216 30.02 -8.54 0.85
CA ALA A 216 30.84 -9.73 1.04
C ALA A 216 31.73 -10.05 -0.18
N GLY A 217 31.20 -9.93 -1.39
CA GLY A 217 31.98 -10.10 -2.63
C GLY A 217 33.10 -9.07 -2.76
N LEU A 218 32.85 -7.82 -2.34
CA LEU A 218 33.87 -6.79 -2.29
C LEU A 218 34.98 -7.14 -1.28
N VAL A 219 34.65 -7.68 -0.11
CA VAL A 219 35.64 -8.16 0.88
C VAL A 219 36.52 -9.24 0.26
N VAL A 220 35.93 -10.23 -0.42
CA VAL A 220 36.69 -11.31 -1.08
C VAL A 220 37.61 -10.76 -2.17
N ALA A 221 37.12 -9.85 -3.02
CA ALA A 221 37.93 -9.23 -4.06
C ALA A 221 39.10 -8.41 -3.48
N VAL A 222 38.89 -7.74 -2.35
CA VAL A 222 39.97 -7.04 -1.64
C VAL A 222 40.99 -8.03 -1.09
N ILE A 223 40.56 -9.18 -0.54
CA ILE A 223 41.47 -10.24 -0.07
C ILE A 223 42.35 -10.79 -1.21
N GLU A 224 41.78 -10.99 -2.40
CA GLU A 224 42.53 -11.52 -3.55
C GLU A 224 43.53 -10.50 -4.13
N VAL A 225 43.20 -9.21 -4.12
CA VAL A 225 44.06 -8.15 -4.66
C VAL A 225 45.22 -7.79 -3.73
N PHE A 226 45.07 -8.01 -2.41
CA PHE A 226 46.10 -7.72 -1.42
C PHE A 226 46.59 -9.03 -0.79
N PRO A 227 47.63 -9.70 -1.32
CA PRO A 227 48.07 -11.02 -0.85
C PRO A 227 48.81 -11.00 0.49
N ASN A 228 49.03 -9.82 1.09
CA ASN A 228 49.77 -9.68 2.34
C ASN A 228 48.84 -9.95 3.54
N PRO A 229 49.01 -11.05 4.28
CA PRO A 229 48.04 -11.52 5.29
C PRO A 229 47.82 -10.51 6.42
N ASP A 230 48.81 -9.70 6.78
CA ASP A 230 48.68 -8.69 7.83
C ASP A 230 47.77 -7.52 7.42
N GLU A 231 47.82 -7.12 6.15
CA GLU A 231 46.95 -6.07 5.57
C GLU A 231 45.53 -6.61 5.36
N VAL A 232 45.41 -7.86 4.89
CA VAL A 232 44.14 -8.57 4.76
C VAL A 232 43.44 -8.71 6.11
N THR A 233 44.16 -9.07 7.17
CA THR A 233 43.56 -9.27 8.49
C THR A 233 43.04 -7.95 9.05
N ALA A 234 43.77 -6.84 8.89
CA ALA A 234 43.30 -5.51 9.29
C ALA A 234 42.06 -5.07 8.50
N ILE A 235 42.05 -5.28 7.18
CA ILE A 235 40.92 -4.92 6.31
C ILE A 235 39.71 -5.83 6.55
N ALA A 236 39.91 -7.15 6.68
CA ALA A 236 38.87 -8.13 6.97
C ALA A 236 38.31 -8.00 8.39
N THR A 237 39.09 -7.55 9.38
CA THR A 237 38.59 -7.25 10.72
C THR A 237 37.78 -5.96 10.72
N THR A 238 38.22 -4.94 9.97
CA THR A 238 37.50 -3.66 9.86
C THR A 238 36.21 -3.82 9.05
N LEU A 239 36.26 -4.48 7.90
CA LEU A 239 35.08 -4.81 7.09
C LEU A 239 34.22 -5.87 7.77
N GLY A 240 34.80 -6.87 8.43
CA GLY A 240 34.09 -7.89 9.20
C GLY A 240 33.33 -7.29 10.39
N LEU A 241 33.94 -6.36 11.16
CA LEU A 241 33.24 -5.61 12.20
C LEU A 241 32.20 -4.65 11.62
N SER A 242 32.44 -4.07 10.44
CA SER A 242 31.48 -3.17 9.79
C SER A 242 30.29 -3.93 9.19
N VAL A 243 30.51 -5.10 8.60
CA VAL A 243 29.50 -5.97 7.98
C VAL A 243 28.77 -6.80 9.03
N MET A 244 29.47 -7.32 10.06
CA MET A 244 28.81 -7.94 11.21
C MET A 244 28.09 -6.90 12.06
N GLY A 245 28.66 -5.71 12.26
CA GLY A 245 28.00 -4.60 12.94
C GLY A 245 26.74 -4.14 12.20
N ALA A 246 26.83 -3.91 10.89
CA ALA A 246 25.68 -3.59 10.05
C ALA A 246 24.68 -4.75 9.99
N GLY A 247 25.16 -6.00 9.91
CA GLY A 247 24.34 -7.20 9.89
C GLY A 247 23.61 -7.45 11.21
N ILE A 248 24.24 -7.23 12.36
CA ILE A 248 23.64 -7.34 13.70
C ILE A 248 22.68 -6.19 13.95
N VAL A 249 23.03 -4.96 13.59
CA VAL A 249 22.12 -3.81 13.69
C VAL A 249 20.90 -4.02 12.77
N PHE A 250 21.10 -4.54 11.56
CA PHE A 250 20.03 -4.80 10.62
C PHE A 250 19.18 -6.01 11.03
N ALA A 251 19.79 -7.12 11.47
CA ALA A 251 19.06 -8.29 12.00
C ALA A 251 18.33 -7.95 13.30
N GLY A 252 18.92 -7.11 14.15
CA GLY A 252 18.29 -6.56 15.35
C GLY A 252 17.10 -5.67 15.00
N ALA A 253 17.24 -4.77 14.02
CA ALA A 253 16.14 -3.94 13.53
C ALA A 253 15.05 -4.78 12.86
N THR A 254 15.41 -5.81 12.10
CA THR A 254 14.47 -6.72 11.45
C THR A 254 13.74 -7.58 12.47
N MET A 255 14.44 -8.13 13.47
CA MET A 255 13.80 -8.89 14.55
C MET A 255 12.94 -8.01 15.46
N ALA A 256 13.36 -6.77 15.75
CA ALA A 256 12.56 -5.81 16.48
C ALA A 256 11.28 -5.47 15.70
N MET A 257 11.40 -5.23 14.39
CA MET A 257 10.27 -5.01 13.48
C MET A 257 9.35 -6.22 13.41
N VAL A 258 9.88 -7.45 13.26
CA VAL A 258 9.11 -8.69 13.26
C VAL A 258 8.41 -8.91 14.60
N ARG A 259 9.07 -8.66 15.74
CA ARG A 259 8.43 -8.73 17.07
C ARG A 259 7.34 -7.68 17.22
N LEU A 260 7.54 -6.47 16.74
CA LEU A 260 6.51 -5.42 16.75
C LEU A 260 5.29 -5.86 15.92
N ILE A 261 5.53 -6.43 14.74
CA ILE A 261 4.48 -6.97 13.86
C ILE A 261 3.76 -8.15 14.51
N MET A 262 4.48 -9.11 15.10
CA MET A 262 3.88 -10.28 15.75
C MET A 262 3.10 -9.90 17.03
N HIS A 263 3.60 -8.93 17.80
CA HIS A 263 2.90 -8.44 18.98
C HIS A 263 1.57 -7.77 18.62
N HIS A 264 1.53 -7.05 17.48
CA HIS A 264 0.29 -6.43 16.98
C HIS A 264 -0.61 -7.41 16.19
N ALA A 265 -0.11 -8.59 15.79
CA ALA A 265 -0.91 -9.60 15.09
C ALA A 265 -1.56 -10.63 16.03
N GLY A 266 -1.19 -10.63 17.32
CA GLY A 266 -1.71 -11.53 18.36
C GLY A 266 -2.69 -10.89 19.34
N GLN A 267 -3.11 -9.64 19.09
CA GLN A 267 -4.21 -8.94 19.75
C GLN A 267 -5.32 -8.71 18.73
#